data_AF-A0A7V5CA88-F1
#
_entry.id   AF-A0A7V5CA88-F1
#
_cell.length_a   1.000
_cell.length_b   1.000
_cell.length_c   1.000
_cell.angle_alpha   90.00
_cell.angle_beta   90.00
_cell.angle_gamma   90.00
#
_symmetry.space_group_name_H-M   'P 1'
#
loop_
_entity.id
_entity.type
_entity.pdbx_description
1 polymer ?
#
loop_
_entity_poly.entity_id
_entity_poly.type
_entity_poly.pdbx_seq_one_letter_code
_entity_poly.pdbx_strand_id
1 'polypeptide(L)'
;MRPIGKVFNAVWWWLRLAVLLFSIIIVLGVLAFAVINPPTTLYIASEKARLGHAQHEWVDLDDIAPVMRRSVVAAEDANFCGHWGFDMA
;
A
#
# COMPACT_ATOMS: atom_id res chain seq x y z
N MET A 1 32.03 -13.35 -33.09
CA MET A 1 31.04 -13.67 -32.05
C MET A 1 31.27 -12.81 -30.79
N ARG A 2 30.72 -11.59 -30.75
CA ARG A 2 30.75 -10.66 -29.59
C ARG A 2 29.46 -9.83 -29.34
N PRO A 3 28.33 -9.93 -30.10
CA PRO A 3 27.19 -9.03 -29.89
C PRO A 3 26.20 -9.48 -28.79
N ILE A 4 26.12 -10.79 -28.50
CA ILE A 4 25.10 -11.35 -27.59
C ILE A 4 25.24 -10.82 -26.16
N GLY A 5 26.47 -10.72 -25.64
CA GLY A 5 26.71 -10.21 -24.28
C GLY A 5 26.36 -8.73 -24.09
N LYS A 6 26.49 -7.90 -25.13
CA LYS A 6 26.17 -6.46 -25.05
C LYS A 6 24.66 -6.23 -25.00
N VAL A 7 23.89 -6.98 -25.80
CA VAL A 7 22.42 -6.90 -25.79
C VAL A 7 21.86 -7.41 -24.47
N PHE A 8 22.36 -8.53 -23.96
CA PHE A 8 21.95 -9.07 -22.66
C PHE A 8 22.20 -8.07 -21.51
N ASN A 9 23.38 -7.45 -21.48
CA ASN A 9 23.70 -6.44 -20.47
C ASN A 9 22.84 -5.17 -20.59
N ALA A 10 22.51 -4.75 -21.81
CA ALA A 10 21.61 -3.62 -22.03
C ALA A 10 20.18 -3.93 -21.55
N VAL A 11 19.64 -5.10 -21.89
CA VAL A 11 18.31 -5.55 -21.43
C VAL A 11 18.26 -5.61 -19.90
N TRP A 12 19.26 -6.21 -19.27
CA TRP A 12 19.33 -6.28 -17.81
C TRP A 12 19.49 -4.88 -17.19
N TRP A 13 20.26 -3.97 -17.79
CA TRP A 13 20.33 -2.59 -17.30
C TRP A 13 18.96 -1.88 -17.32
N TRP A 14 18.22 -1.99 -18.43
CA TRP A 14 16.87 -1.42 -18.55
C TRP A 14 15.87 -2.06 -17.58
N LEU A 15 15.94 -3.37 -17.36
CA LEU A 15 15.10 -4.05 -16.37
C LEU A 15 15.40 -3.56 -14.95
N ARG A 16 16.68 -3.36 -14.59
CA ARG A 16 17.04 -2.77 -13.27
C ARG A 16 16.47 -1.37 -13.13
N LEU A 17 16.61 -0.55 -14.16
CA LEU A 17 16.11 0.81 -14.14
C LEU A 17 14.59 0.82 -14.01
N ALA A 18 13.88 -0.05 -14.73
CA ALA A 18 12.43 -0.18 -14.64
C ALA A 18 11.97 -0.62 -13.24
N VAL A 19 12.61 -1.63 -12.65
CA VAL A 19 12.31 -2.08 -11.28
C VAL A 19 12.58 -0.96 -10.27
N LEU A 20 13.72 -0.28 -10.39
CA LEU A 20 14.07 0.83 -9.49
C LEU A 20 13.05 1.97 -9.57
N LEU A 21 12.70 2.41 -10.78
CA LEU A 21 11.71 3.46 -10.99
C LEU A 21 10.35 3.05 -10.45
N PHE A 22 9.93 1.81 -10.69
CA PHE A 22 8.68 1.27 -10.17
C PHE A 22 8.65 1.26 -8.64
N SER A 23 9.72 0.79 -7.99
CA SER A 23 9.85 0.82 -6.53
C SER A 23 9.80 2.24 -5.98
N ILE A 24 10.48 3.20 -6.61
CA ILE A 24 10.44 4.61 -6.20
C ILE A 24 9.02 5.16 -6.30
N ILE A 25 8.31 4.89 -7.40
CA ILE A 25 6.92 5.34 -7.58
C ILE A 25 6.02 4.78 -6.47
N ILE A 26 6.16 3.50 -6.13
CA ILE A 26 5.39 2.89 -5.03
C ILE A 26 5.70 3.57 -3.70
N VAL A 27 6.99 3.72 -3.35
CA VAL A 27 7.39 4.32 -2.07
C VAL A 27 6.86 5.75 -1.97
N LEU A 28 7.01 6.55 -3.02
CA LEU A 28 6.48 7.92 -3.05
C LEU A 28 4.95 7.94 -2.95
N GLY A 29 4.26 7.01 -3.63
CA GLY A 29 2.81 6.88 -3.54
C GLY A 29 2.33 6.55 -2.13
N VAL A 30 3.03 5.65 -1.42
CA VAL A 30 2.72 5.31 -0.03
C VAL A 30 3.01 6.49 0.90
N LEU A 31 4.15 7.16 0.73
CA LEU A 31 4.51 8.33 1.54
C LEU A 31 3.53 9.49 1.36
N ALA A 32 2.91 9.63 0.20
CA ALA A 32 1.87 10.63 -0.02
C ALA A 32 0.68 10.45 0.96
N PHE A 33 0.40 9.21 1.38
CA PHE A 33 -0.66 8.93 2.35
C PHE A 33 -0.34 9.33 3.79
N ALA A 34 0.91 9.74 4.08
CA ALA A 34 1.23 10.35 5.37
C ALA A 34 0.66 11.78 5.52
N VAL A 35 0.28 12.42 4.41
CA VAL A 35 -0.24 13.80 4.38
C VAL A 35 -1.58 13.96 3.69
N ILE A 36 -1.93 13.02 2.81
CA ILE A 36 -3.18 13.04 2.05
C ILE A 36 -3.95 11.77 2.36
N ASN A 37 -5.18 11.91 2.86
CA ASN A 37 -6.05 10.77 3.06
C ASN A 37 -6.34 10.06 1.72
N PRO A 38 -6.27 8.72 1.65
CA PRO A 38 -6.46 8.02 0.39
C PRO A 38 -7.90 8.20 -0.11
N PRO A 39 -8.12 8.76 -1.31
CA PRO A 39 -9.48 9.01 -1.80
C PRO A 39 -10.25 7.71 -2.07
N THR A 40 -9.52 6.65 -2.41
CA THR A 40 -10.06 5.31 -2.66
C THR A 40 -8.97 4.25 -2.43
N THR A 41 -9.40 3.02 -2.20
CA THR A 41 -8.54 1.82 -2.14
C THR A 41 -9.21 0.70 -2.92
N LEU A 42 -8.49 -0.39 -3.20
CA LEU A 42 -9.09 -1.57 -3.82
C LEU A 42 -10.27 -2.11 -3.01
N TYR A 43 -10.17 -2.07 -1.68
CA TYR A 43 -11.24 -2.46 -0.78
C TYR A 43 -12.45 -1.53 -0.87
N ILE A 44 -12.25 -0.20 -0.78
CA ILE A 44 -13.36 0.76 -0.93
C ILE A 44 -14.04 0.61 -2.30
N ALA A 45 -13.26 0.37 -3.36
CA ALA A 45 -13.80 0.15 -4.70
C ALA A 45 -14.61 -1.15 -4.80
N SER A 46 -14.14 -2.25 -4.20
CA SER A 46 -14.86 -3.53 -4.18
C SER A 46 -16.16 -3.43 -3.39
N GLU A 47 -16.13 -2.77 -2.23
CA GLU A 47 -17.32 -2.58 -1.40
C GLU A 47 -18.33 -1.67 -2.08
N LYS A 48 -17.86 -0.59 -2.74
CA LYS A 48 -18.72 0.28 -3.55
C LYS A 48 -19.38 -0.47 -4.70
N ALA A 49 -18.65 -1.35 -5.38
CA ALA A 49 -19.20 -2.19 -6.44
C ALA A 49 -20.26 -3.18 -5.91
N ARG A 50 -20.03 -3.77 -4.74
CA ARG A 50 -20.95 -4.72 -4.10
C ARG A 50 -22.21 -4.07 -3.56
N LEU A 51 -22.08 -2.92 -2.92
CA LEU A 51 -23.15 -2.22 -2.19
C LEU A 51 -23.82 -1.11 -3.02
N GLY A 52 -23.33 -0.84 -4.23
CA GLY A 52 -23.76 0.26 -5.11
C GLY A 52 -23.28 1.64 -4.67
N HIS A 53 -22.86 1.79 -3.41
CA HIS A 53 -22.29 3.01 -2.85
C HIS A 53 -21.34 2.65 -1.70
N ALA A 54 -20.37 3.51 -1.45
CA ALA A 54 -19.54 3.49 -0.25
C ALA A 54 -19.32 4.94 0.16
N GLN A 55 -19.77 5.29 1.36
CA GLN A 55 -19.53 6.58 1.98
C GLN A 55 -18.44 6.38 3.03
N HIS A 56 -17.48 7.30 3.04
CA HIS A 56 -16.45 7.36 4.06
C HIS A 56 -16.22 8.83 4.44
N GLU A 57 -15.80 9.03 5.67
CA GLU A 57 -15.36 10.32 6.19
C GLU A 57 -14.08 10.07 6.99
N TRP A 58 -13.06 10.87 6.72
CA TRP A 58 -11.80 10.80 7.44
C TRP A 58 -11.93 11.62 8.72
N VAL A 59 -11.65 10.97 9.85
CA VAL A 59 -11.68 11.57 11.18
C VAL A 59 -10.35 11.32 11.87
N ASP A 60 -9.92 12.26 12.71
CA ASP A 60 -8.68 12.12 13.46
C ASP A 60 -8.80 10.97 14.47
N LEU A 61 -7.70 10.24 14.67
CA LEU A 61 -7.67 9.05 15.52
C LEU A 61 -8.10 9.36 16.98
N ASP A 62 -7.83 10.58 17.44
CA ASP A 62 -8.17 11.05 18.78
C ASP A 62 -9.67 11.32 18.96
N ASP A 63 -10.39 11.57 17.86
CA ASP A 63 -11.86 11.72 17.85
C ASP A 63 -12.58 10.36 17.83
N ILE A 64 -11.83 9.27 17.61
CA ILE A 64 -12.38 7.90 17.63
C ILE A 64 -12.39 7.35 19.06
N ALA A 65 -13.57 6.89 19.49
CA ALA A 65 -13.76 6.23 20.78
C ALA A 65 -12.68 5.14 21.02
N PRO A 66 -11.98 5.15 22.18
CA PRO A 66 -10.88 4.21 22.44
C PRO A 66 -11.27 2.73 22.31
N VAL A 67 -12.52 2.40 22.62
CA VAL A 67 -13.07 1.05 22.46
C VAL A 67 -13.17 0.63 21.00
N MET A 68 -13.58 1.53 20.10
CA MET A 68 -13.68 1.26 18.67
C MET A 68 -12.29 0.95 18.11
N ARG A 69 -11.30 1.79 18.42
CA ARG A 69 -9.91 1.61 17.98
C ARG A 69 -9.40 0.20 18.30
N ARG A 70 -9.64 -0.28 19.53
CA ARG A 70 -9.24 -1.63 19.96
C ARG A 70 -10.04 -2.73 19.27
N SER A 71 -11.35 -2.52 19.09
CA SER A 71 -12.22 -3.49 18.41
C SER A 71 -11.79 -3.74 16.97
N VAL A 72 -11.46 -2.70 16.21
CA VAL A 72 -11.02 -2.86 14.80
C VAL A 72 -9.65 -3.52 14.72
N VAL A 73 -8.68 -3.11 15.54
CA VAL A 73 -7.38 -3.77 15.58
C VAL A 73 -7.55 -5.25 15.91
N ALA A 74 -8.32 -5.60 16.94
CA ALA A 74 -8.54 -7.00 17.30
C ALA A 74 -9.29 -7.81 16.22
N ALA A 75 -10.16 -7.18 15.44
CA ALA A 75 -10.95 -7.85 14.39
C ALA A 75 -10.14 -8.10 13.11
N GLU A 76 -9.32 -7.14 12.70
CA GLU A 76 -8.61 -7.17 11.42
C GLU A 76 -7.16 -7.65 11.55
N ASP A 77 -6.49 -7.32 12.66
CA ASP A 77 -5.06 -7.56 12.87
C ASP A 77 -4.72 -7.75 14.36
N ALA A 78 -4.93 -8.97 14.85
CA ALA A 78 -4.67 -9.32 16.24
C ALA A 78 -3.18 -9.19 16.65
N ASN A 79 -2.25 -9.19 15.68
CA ASN A 79 -0.81 -9.06 15.91
C ASN A 79 -0.27 -7.67 15.57
N PHE A 80 -1.13 -6.66 15.41
CA PHE A 80 -0.76 -5.32 14.97
C PHE A 80 0.42 -4.71 15.74
N CYS A 81 0.42 -4.87 17.08
CA CYS A 81 1.49 -4.35 17.95
C CYS A 81 2.80 -5.15 17.87
N GLY A 82 2.75 -6.38 17.35
CA GLY A 82 3.88 -7.30 17.26
C GLY A 82 4.70 -7.15 15.98
N HIS A 83 4.25 -6.31 15.03
CA HIS A 83 4.90 -6.18 13.73
C HIS A 83 5.06 -4.75 13.26
N TRP A 84 5.94 -4.57 12.26
CA TRP A 84 6.29 -3.28 11.67
C TRP A 84 5.50 -2.95 10.38
N GLY A 85 4.36 -3.63 10.17
CA GLY A 85 3.47 -3.45 9.02
C GLY A 85 3.38 -4.66 8.10
N PHE A 86 4.24 -5.66 8.30
CA PHE A 86 4.11 -6.97 7.68
C PHE A 86 4.07 -8.02 8.78
N ASP A 87 2.94 -8.74 8.89
CA ASP A 87 2.85 -9.90 9.77
C ASP A 87 3.61 -11.07 9.14
N MET A 88 4.76 -11.38 9.70
CA MET A 88 5.71 -12.40 9.21
C MET A 88 5.73 -13.65 10.08
N ALA A 89 4.92 -13.68 11.13
CA ALA A 89 4.82 -14.78 12.09
C ALA A 89 3.96 -15.93 11.54
#